data_AF-A0A926APR3-F1
#
_entry.id   AF-A0A926APR3-F1
#
_cell.length_a   1.000
_cell.length_b   1.000
_cell.length_c   1.000
_cell.angle_alpha   90.00
_cell.angle_beta   90.00
_cell.angle_gamma   90.00
#
_symmetry.space_group_name_H-M   'P 1'
#
loop_
_entity.id
_entity.type
_entity.pdbx_description
1 polymer ?
#
loop_
_entity_poly.entity_id
_entity_poly.type
_entity_poly.pdbx_seq_one_letter_code
_entity_poly.pdbx_strand_id
1 'polypeptide(L)'
;MKFTAVFILTFVLSGWSLVRAQAGDPLPSMQELQQLQTEKQWQPLLQKLSRVLSLRGDAAKTFDRYELFMMKGEAHAQLKQPAPAASAFADAAKEAAADKKRAALASSTALLIKRSQAFVYKRKSPTTQATDSKEIDVLDPAKRKEGFAALAADELAVLQPKVKAATTANNLKPVVDVMKSMDDLRNAELASAGNTSMSDSLLPPLATHSKELSAKYVAEQKQKVDAIDKVANQVVDSGPDRRGASGGRAYERRYKKRGLMSADSNNLKTAMAVCTEIAAGDRQMAEVFGAELGKPLQDVATEATAVAQRAEAVLKTDYSITVNDPKGLK
;
A
#
# COMPACT_ATOMS: atom_id res chain seq x y z
N MET A 1 20.95 -2.53 38.97
CA MET A 1 20.86 -3.68 39.88
C MET A 1 21.12 -4.95 39.07
N LYS A 2 22.16 -5.70 39.45
CA LYS A 2 22.64 -6.92 38.78
C LYS A 2 21.88 -8.12 39.36
N PHE A 3 21.31 -8.97 38.52
CA PHE A 3 20.76 -10.26 38.98
C PHE A 3 21.50 -11.44 38.35
N THR A 4 21.82 -12.34 39.25
CA THR A 4 22.77 -13.45 39.24
C THR A 4 22.25 -14.65 38.44
N ALA A 5 23.17 -15.31 37.74
CA ALA A 5 22.97 -16.60 37.10
C ALA A 5 22.88 -17.74 38.13
N VAL A 6 22.01 -18.72 37.88
CA VAL A 6 22.08 -20.06 38.47
C VAL A 6 21.99 -21.07 37.33
N PHE A 7 23.12 -21.73 37.09
CA PHE A 7 23.32 -22.83 36.14
C PHE A 7 22.86 -24.12 36.84
N ILE A 8 21.86 -24.82 36.28
CA ILE A 8 21.51 -26.18 36.71
C ILE A 8 21.89 -27.13 35.58
N LEU A 9 22.92 -27.94 35.86
CA LEU A 9 23.44 -29.03 35.04
C LEU A 9 22.56 -30.26 35.30
N THR A 10 21.80 -30.73 34.30
CA THR A 10 20.98 -31.95 34.42
C THR A 10 21.36 -32.97 33.36
N PHE A 11 21.57 -34.19 33.86
CA PHE A 11 22.03 -35.42 33.23
C PHE A 11 21.34 -35.79 31.91
N VAL A 12 22.14 -36.11 30.88
CA VAL A 12 21.71 -36.72 29.62
C VAL A 12 21.80 -38.25 29.76
N LEU A 13 20.65 -38.90 29.92
CA LEU A 13 20.49 -40.36 29.74
C LEU A 13 19.98 -40.60 28.32
N SER A 14 20.91 -40.93 27.44
CA SER A 14 20.71 -41.28 26.04
C SER A 14 20.02 -42.64 25.90
N GLY A 15 18.68 -42.62 25.82
CA GLY A 15 17.86 -43.75 25.39
C GLY A 15 17.77 -43.81 23.87
N TRP A 16 18.38 -44.83 23.26
CA TRP A 16 18.26 -45.12 21.83
C TRP A 16 16.84 -45.61 21.54
N SER A 17 15.96 -44.70 21.16
CA SER A 17 14.65 -45.05 20.62
C SER A 17 14.82 -45.52 19.17
N LEU A 18 14.58 -46.82 18.93
CA LEU A 18 14.44 -47.40 17.60
C LEU A 18 13.38 -46.63 16.82
N VAL A 19 13.83 -45.79 15.88
CA VAL A 19 12.98 -45.10 14.90
C VAL A 19 12.40 -46.16 13.97
N ARG A 20 11.19 -46.64 14.27
CA ARG A 20 10.39 -47.43 13.33
C ARG A 20 9.96 -46.49 12.20
N ALA A 21 10.42 -46.74 10.98
CA ALA A 21 9.93 -46.06 9.79
C ALA A 21 8.44 -46.40 9.62
N GLN A 22 7.55 -45.51 10.07
CA GLN A 22 6.13 -45.60 9.74
C GLN A 22 6.01 -45.39 8.22
N ALA A 23 5.54 -46.41 7.51
CA ALA A 23 5.08 -46.24 6.14
C ALA A 23 4.04 -45.12 6.16
N GLY A 24 4.36 -43.99 5.52
CA GLY A 24 3.55 -42.79 5.63
C GLY A 24 2.14 -43.05 5.09
N ASP A 25 1.11 -42.77 5.89
CA ASP A 25 -0.28 -42.84 5.46
C ASP A 25 -0.45 -42.11 4.12
N PRO A 26 -1.25 -42.67 3.18
CA PRO A 26 -1.46 -42.05 1.87
C PRO A 26 -1.94 -40.59 2.02
N LEU A 27 -1.56 -39.73 1.07
CA LEU A 27 -2.00 -38.34 1.06
C LEU A 27 -3.53 -38.29 0.91
N PRO A 28 -4.24 -37.51 1.75
CA PRO A 28 -5.69 -37.46 1.70
C PRO A 28 -6.16 -36.78 0.42
N SER A 29 -7.24 -37.29 -0.16
CA SER A 29 -7.85 -36.70 -1.37
C SER A 29 -8.71 -35.49 -1.02
N MET A 30 -8.99 -34.62 -2.00
CA MET A 30 -9.88 -33.47 -1.77
C MET A 30 -11.30 -33.89 -1.36
N GLN A 31 -11.81 -34.98 -1.93
CA GLN A 31 -13.12 -35.55 -1.58
C GLN A 31 -13.16 -36.03 -0.12
N GLU A 32 -12.08 -36.66 0.36
CA GLU A 32 -11.96 -37.11 1.74
C GLU A 32 -11.95 -35.92 2.73
N LEU A 33 -11.27 -34.82 2.39
CA LEU A 33 -11.29 -33.60 3.19
C LEU A 33 -12.70 -32.99 3.25
N GLN A 34 -13.41 -32.92 2.13
CA GLN A 34 -14.80 -32.45 2.06
C GLN A 34 -15.75 -33.36 2.86
N GLN A 35 -15.52 -34.67 2.83
CA GLN A 35 -16.30 -35.62 3.63
C GLN A 35 -16.12 -35.36 5.13
N LEU A 36 -14.89 -35.21 5.60
CA LEU A 36 -14.62 -34.88 7.01
C LEU A 36 -15.25 -33.55 7.43
N GLN A 37 -15.28 -32.56 6.52
CA GLN A 37 -15.97 -31.29 6.75
C GLN A 37 -17.48 -31.49 6.90
N THR A 38 -18.08 -32.29 6.02
CA THR A 38 -19.53 -32.59 6.03
C THR A 38 -19.93 -33.38 7.28
N GLU A 39 -19.09 -34.34 7.70
CA GLU A 39 -19.26 -35.12 8.93
C GLU A 39 -18.91 -34.33 10.21
N LYS A 40 -18.50 -33.06 10.08
CA LYS A 40 -18.11 -32.17 11.19
C LYS A 40 -16.94 -32.72 12.02
N GLN A 41 -16.06 -33.52 11.42
CA GLN A 41 -14.84 -34.04 12.05
C GLN A 41 -13.69 -33.01 11.97
N TRP A 42 -13.83 -31.91 12.71
CA TRP A 42 -12.93 -30.75 12.59
C TRP A 42 -11.46 -31.05 12.96
N GLN A 43 -11.23 -31.84 14.01
CA GLN A 43 -9.86 -32.16 14.47
C GLN A 43 -9.10 -33.05 13.47
N PRO A 44 -9.65 -34.19 13.00
CA PRO A 44 -9.03 -34.97 11.93
C PRO A 44 -8.83 -34.17 10.64
N LEU A 45 -9.80 -33.33 10.28
CA LEU A 45 -9.70 -32.46 9.11
C LEU A 45 -8.48 -31.53 9.21
N LEU A 46 -8.28 -30.85 10.34
CA LEU A 46 -7.14 -29.95 10.54
C LEU A 46 -5.79 -30.67 10.45
N GLN A 47 -5.68 -31.88 10.99
CA GLN A 47 -4.45 -32.70 10.90
C GLN A 47 -4.12 -33.02 9.44
N LYS A 48 -5.12 -33.46 8.66
CA LYS A 48 -4.97 -33.79 7.24
C LYS A 48 -4.67 -32.54 6.41
N LEU A 49 -5.37 -31.43 6.64
CA LEU A 49 -5.13 -30.15 5.99
C LEU A 49 -3.69 -29.65 6.21
N SER A 50 -3.15 -29.80 7.43
CA SER A 50 -1.76 -29.40 7.71
C SER A 50 -0.75 -30.20 6.89
N ARG A 51 -1.02 -31.48 6.62
CA ARG A 51 -0.16 -32.34 5.77
C ARG A 51 -0.25 -31.96 4.29
N VAL A 52 -1.44 -31.61 3.80
CA VAL A 52 -1.62 -31.21 2.40
C VAL A 52 -1.06 -29.81 2.15
N LEU A 53 -1.29 -28.86 3.06
CA LEU A 53 -0.82 -27.48 2.91
C LEU A 53 0.71 -27.33 2.94
N SER A 54 1.42 -28.30 3.55
CA SER A 54 2.88 -28.35 3.56
C SER A 54 3.49 -28.87 2.26
N LEU A 55 2.69 -29.45 1.35
CA LEU A 55 3.15 -29.87 0.03
C LEU A 55 3.64 -28.67 -0.80
N ARG A 56 4.65 -28.92 -1.62
CA ARG A 56 5.29 -27.97 -2.54
C ARG A 56 5.50 -28.63 -3.90
N GLY A 57 5.70 -27.82 -4.94
CA GLY A 57 5.98 -28.32 -6.29
C GLY A 57 4.77 -29.00 -6.94
N ASP A 58 5.03 -30.01 -7.79
CA ASP A 58 4.00 -30.66 -8.61
C ASP A 58 2.92 -31.38 -7.79
N ALA A 59 3.27 -31.96 -6.65
CA ALA A 59 2.33 -32.62 -5.76
C ALA A 59 1.29 -31.65 -5.15
N ALA A 60 1.58 -30.35 -5.09
CA ALA A 60 0.65 -29.35 -4.59
C ALA A 60 -0.33 -28.86 -5.66
N LYS A 61 -0.02 -29.02 -6.96
CA LYS A 61 -0.82 -28.50 -8.08
C LYS A 61 -2.21 -29.15 -8.19
N THR A 62 -2.38 -30.35 -7.63
CA THR A 62 -3.64 -31.08 -7.64
C THR A 62 -4.66 -30.53 -6.64
N PHE A 63 -4.26 -29.61 -5.75
CA PHE A 63 -5.12 -29.04 -4.73
C PHE A 63 -5.30 -27.53 -4.92
N ASP A 64 -6.54 -27.06 -4.83
CA ASP A 64 -6.81 -25.62 -4.74
C ASP A 64 -6.44 -25.13 -3.33
N ARG A 65 -5.30 -24.43 -3.20
CA ARG A 65 -4.80 -23.90 -1.93
C ARG A 65 -5.78 -22.93 -1.28
N TYR A 66 -6.55 -22.16 -2.06
CA TYR A 66 -7.59 -21.28 -1.54
C TYR A 66 -8.64 -22.09 -0.77
N GLU A 67 -9.20 -23.12 -1.39
CA GLU A 67 -10.22 -23.98 -0.80
C GLU A 67 -9.71 -24.68 0.47
N LEU A 68 -8.46 -25.16 0.46
CA LEU A 68 -7.85 -25.78 1.65
C LEU A 68 -7.74 -24.80 2.83
N PHE A 69 -7.35 -23.55 2.58
CA PHE A 69 -7.29 -22.54 3.64
C PHE A 69 -8.69 -22.09 4.09
N MET A 70 -9.68 -22.03 3.18
CA MET A 70 -11.07 -21.78 3.54
C MET A 70 -11.62 -22.89 4.46
N MET A 71 -11.39 -24.16 4.14
CA MET A 71 -11.76 -25.31 5.00
C MET A 71 -11.05 -25.24 6.36
N LYS A 72 -9.76 -24.89 6.37
CA LYS A 72 -8.99 -24.73 7.60
C LYS A 72 -9.57 -23.62 8.47
N GLY A 73 -9.91 -22.48 7.88
CA GLY A 73 -10.55 -21.35 8.56
C GLY A 73 -11.90 -21.74 9.15
N GLU A 74 -12.72 -22.46 8.38
CA GLU A 74 -14.02 -22.95 8.83
C GLU A 74 -13.89 -23.94 9.99
N ALA A 75 -13.00 -24.92 9.90
CA ALA A 75 -12.77 -25.89 10.96
C ALA A 75 -12.33 -25.22 12.28
N HIS A 76 -11.42 -24.23 12.21
CA HIS A 76 -11.05 -23.45 13.38
C HIS A 76 -12.20 -22.59 13.93
N ALA A 77 -13.05 -22.02 13.05
CA ALA A 77 -14.22 -21.27 13.48
C ALA A 77 -15.22 -22.17 14.22
N GLN A 78 -15.50 -23.36 13.70
CA GLN A 78 -16.40 -24.35 14.33
C GLN A 78 -15.86 -24.86 15.67
N LEU A 79 -14.54 -24.96 15.82
CA LEU A 79 -13.87 -25.24 17.09
C LEU A 79 -13.77 -24.03 18.04
N LYS A 80 -14.38 -22.90 17.66
CA LYS A 80 -14.39 -21.63 18.40
C LYS A 80 -12.99 -21.06 18.67
N GLN A 81 -12.09 -21.20 17.70
CA GLN A 81 -10.71 -20.70 17.74
C GLN A 81 -10.54 -19.48 16.81
N PRO A 82 -10.85 -18.25 17.26
CA PRO A 82 -10.97 -17.09 16.37
C PRO A 82 -9.64 -16.67 15.73
N ALA A 83 -8.53 -16.70 16.48
CA ALA A 83 -7.24 -16.28 15.95
C ALA A 83 -6.71 -17.23 14.84
N PRO A 84 -6.69 -18.57 15.03
CA PRO A 84 -6.37 -19.50 13.95
C PRO A 84 -7.32 -19.42 12.76
N ALA A 85 -8.63 -19.24 13.00
CA ALA A 85 -9.61 -19.10 11.93
C ALA A 85 -9.33 -17.86 11.07
N ALA A 86 -9.19 -16.70 11.71
CA ALA A 86 -8.91 -15.45 11.02
C ALA A 86 -7.57 -15.47 10.26
N SER A 87 -6.54 -16.15 10.80
CA SER A 87 -5.27 -16.33 10.10
C SER A 87 -5.43 -17.18 8.85
N ALA A 88 -6.14 -18.31 8.94
CA ALA A 88 -6.35 -19.20 7.80
C ALA A 88 -7.15 -18.51 6.68
N PHE A 89 -8.20 -17.74 7.02
CA PHE A 89 -8.93 -16.94 6.03
C PHE A 89 -8.07 -15.82 5.42
N ALA A 90 -7.18 -15.19 6.19
CA ALA A 90 -6.24 -14.22 5.64
C ALA A 90 -5.23 -14.86 4.68
N ASP A 91 -4.81 -16.10 4.94
CA ASP A 91 -3.96 -16.85 4.02
C ASP A 91 -4.71 -17.29 2.77
N ALA A 92 -6.00 -17.68 2.88
CA ALA A 92 -6.87 -17.92 1.73
C ALA A 92 -6.96 -16.66 0.84
N ALA A 93 -7.16 -15.48 1.42
CA ALA A 93 -7.24 -14.24 0.68
C ALA A 93 -5.97 -13.95 -0.16
N LYS A 94 -4.78 -14.29 0.37
CA LYS A 94 -3.50 -14.14 -0.36
C LYS A 94 -3.40 -15.09 -1.55
N GLU A 95 -3.82 -16.35 -1.38
CA GLU A 95 -3.80 -17.36 -2.45
C GLU A 95 -4.79 -16.99 -3.59
N ALA A 96 -5.88 -16.29 -3.26
CA ALA A 96 -6.87 -15.82 -4.23
C ALA A 96 -6.61 -14.41 -4.80
N ALA A 97 -5.38 -13.86 -4.71
CA ALA A 97 -5.09 -12.49 -5.15
C ALA A 97 -5.50 -12.16 -6.60
N ALA A 98 -5.54 -13.16 -7.49
CA ALA A 98 -6.00 -13.00 -8.87
C ALA A 98 -7.53 -12.92 -9.02
N ASP A 99 -8.30 -13.57 -8.13
CA ASP A 99 -9.77 -13.51 -8.10
C ASP A 99 -10.21 -12.60 -6.96
N LYS A 100 -10.44 -11.32 -7.31
CA LYS A 100 -10.83 -10.28 -6.35
C LYS A 100 -12.07 -10.65 -5.52
N LYS A 101 -13.02 -11.43 -6.06
CA LYS A 101 -14.24 -11.82 -5.33
C LYS A 101 -13.91 -12.87 -4.27
N ARG A 102 -13.14 -13.90 -4.63
CA ARG A 102 -12.66 -14.92 -3.67
C ARG A 102 -11.78 -14.32 -2.58
N ALA A 103 -10.86 -13.42 -2.95
CA ALA A 103 -10.00 -12.72 -2.00
C ALA A 103 -10.81 -11.82 -1.05
N ALA A 104 -11.76 -11.04 -1.58
CA ALA A 104 -12.64 -10.19 -0.78
C ALA A 104 -13.45 -11.02 0.21
N LEU A 105 -14.08 -12.11 -0.23
CA LEU A 105 -14.84 -13.00 0.64
C LEU A 105 -14.00 -13.54 1.81
N ALA A 106 -12.79 -14.04 1.53
CA ALA A 106 -11.90 -14.59 2.55
C ALA A 106 -11.39 -13.49 3.51
N SER A 107 -10.97 -12.33 2.97
CA SER A 107 -10.52 -11.18 3.75
C SER A 107 -11.62 -10.65 4.68
N SER A 108 -12.84 -10.47 4.16
CA SER A 108 -14.01 -10.07 4.94
C SER A 108 -14.39 -11.09 5.99
N THR A 109 -14.27 -12.39 5.70
CA THR A 109 -14.50 -13.45 6.71
C THR A 109 -13.48 -13.35 7.85
N ALA A 110 -12.21 -13.16 7.52
CA ALA A 110 -11.16 -12.95 8.52
C ALA A 110 -11.44 -11.71 9.38
N LEU A 111 -11.83 -10.59 8.75
CA LEU A 111 -12.14 -9.33 9.43
C LEU A 111 -13.39 -9.46 10.31
N LEU A 112 -14.45 -10.10 9.81
CA LEU A 112 -15.68 -10.33 10.55
C LEU A 112 -15.41 -11.16 11.81
N ILE A 113 -14.63 -12.23 11.72
CA ILE A 113 -14.24 -13.04 12.88
C ILE A 113 -13.43 -12.21 13.88
N LYS A 114 -12.46 -11.40 13.42
CA LYS A 114 -11.66 -10.53 14.30
C LYS A 114 -12.49 -9.48 15.03
N ARG A 115 -13.56 -8.98 14.41
CA ARG A 115 -14.45 -7.96 15.00
C ARG A 115 -15.59 -8.58 15.83
N SER A 116 -15.86 -9.87 15.67
CA SER A 116 -16.86 -10.60 16.44
C SER A 116 -16.35 -10.96 17.85
N GLN A 117 -17.25 -11.02 18.83
CA GLN A 117 -16.96 -11.56 20.15
C GLN A 117 -17.69 -12.89 20.30
N ALA A 118 -16.96 -13.96 20.61
CA ALA A 118 -17.50 -15.33 20.65
C ALA A 118 -18.25 -15.74 19.36
N PHE A 119 -17.74 -15.30 18.20
CA PHE A 119 -18.36 -15.49 16.87
C PHE A 119 -19.75 -14.85 16.73
N VAL A 120 -20.10 -13.92 17.61
CA VAL A 120 -21.28 -13.07 17.47
C VAL A 120 -20.80 -11.67 17.08
N TYR A 121 -21.18 -11.23 15.89
CA TYR A 121 -20.92 -9.88 15.43
C TYR A 121 -22.02 -8.94 15.91
N LYS A 122 -21.63 -7.87 16.61
CA LYS A 122 -22.54 -6.85 17.14
C LYS A 122 -22.43 -5.59 16.27
N ARG A 123 -23.49 -5.28 15.53
CA ARG A 123 -23.57 -4.09 14.66
C ARG A 123 -23.48 -2.83 15.52
N LYS A 124 -22.65 -1.87 15.13
CA LYS A 124 -22.49 -0.58 15.83
C LYS A 124 -23.35 0.52 15.20
N SER A 125 -23.59 0.44 13.90
CA SER A 125 -24.38 1.43 13.16
C SER A 125 -25.88 1.25 13.45
N PRO A 126 -26.63 2.37 13.56
CA PRO A 126 -28.08 2.30 13.69
C PRO A 126 -28.69 1.61 12.46
N THR A 127 -29.63 0.70 12.71
CA THR A 127 -30.39 0.01 11.66
C THR A 127 -31.64 0.82 11.36
N THR A 128 -31.99 0.96 10.08
CA THR A 128 -33.27 1.57 9.70
C THR A 128 -34.44 0.62 9.91
N GLN A 129 -34.18 -0.70 9.99
CA GLN A 129 -35.18 -1.72 10.26
C GLN A 129 -35.12 -2.17 11.72
N ALA A 130 -36.23 -2.04 12.43
CA ALA A 130 -36.36 -2.46 13.83
C ALA A 130 -36.29 -3.99 14.03
N THR A 131 -36.47 -4.76 12.96
CA THR A 131 -36.47 -6.23 12.95
C THR A 131 -35.08 -6.86 12.79
N ASP A 132 -34.06 -6.07 12.44
CA ASP A 132 -32.70 -6.58 12.29
C ASP A 132 -32.12 -6.94 13.66
N SER A 133 -31.75 -8.21 13.84
CA SER A 133 -31.02 -8.63 15.03
C SER A 133 -29.73 -7.83 15.16
N LYS A 134 -29.51 -7.22 16.33
CA LYS A 134 -28.25 -6.54 16.65
C LYS A 134 -27.06 -7.51 16.73
N GLU A 135 -27.35 -8.80 16.89
CA GLU A 135 -26.38 -9.87 17.07
C GLU A 135 -26.50 -10.86 15.91
N ILE A 136 -25.40 -11.04 15.17
CA ILE A 136 -25.32 -11.92 14.01
C ILE A 136 -24.33 -13.05 14.34
N ASP A 137 -24.80 -14.30 14.28
CA ASP A 137 -23.95 -15.47 14.45
C ASP A 137 -23.11 -15.69 13.18
N VAL A 138 -21.79 -15.58 13.32
CA VAL A 138 -20.80 -15.70 12.24
C VAL A 138 -20.51 -17.16 11.91
N LEU A 139 -20.82 -18.11 12.81
CA LEU A 139 -20.61 -19.55 12.56
C LEU A 139 -21.54 -20.07 11.47
N ASP A 140 -22.73 -19.51 11.35
CA ASP A 140 -23.71 -19.85 10.31
C ASP A 140 -23.31 -19.22 8.96
N PRO A 141 -22.96 -20.04 7.94
CA PRO A 141 -22.62 -19.53 6.61
C PRO A 141 -23.73 -18.68 5.98
N ALA A 142 -25.01 -18.96 6.27
CA ALA A 142 -26.12 -18.21 5.71
C ALA A 142 -26.19 -16.79 6.27
N LYS A 143 -25.94 -16.64 7.58
CA LYS A 143 -25.97 -15.33 8.28
C LYS A 143 -24.72 -14.49 8.06
N ARG A 144 -23.62 -15.08 7.59
CA ARG A 144 -22.39 -14.32 7.28
C ARG A 144 -22.61 -13.21 6.26
N LYS A 145 -23.51 -13.41 5.29
CA LYS A 145 -23.82 -12.37 4.30
C LYS A 145 -24.41 -11.11 4.94
N GLU A 146 -25.31 -11.29 5.91
CA GLU A 146 -25.84 -10.19 6.73
C GLU A 146 -24.75 -9.56 7.60
N GLY A 147 -23.85 -10.40 8.14
CA GLY A 147 -22.66 -9.95 8.87
C GLY A 147 -21.75 -9.05 8.04
N PHE A 148 -21.50 -9.40 6.77
CA PHE A 148 -20.71 -8.58 5.85
C PHE A 148 -21.39 -7.25 5.53
N ALA A 149 -22.71 -7.25 5.33
CA ALA A 149 -23.46 -6.01 5.08
C ALA A 149 -23.41 -5.08 6.32
N ALA A 150 -23.57 -5.65 7.52
CA ALA A 150 -23.44 -4.91 8.77
C ALA A 150 -22.02 -4.37 8.98
N LEU A 151 -20.99 -5.17 8.65
CA LEU A 151 -19.59 -4.76 8.70
C LEU A 151 -19.29 -3.62 7.72
N ALA A 152 -19.80 -3.68 6.48
CA ALA A 152 -19.65 -2.62 5.51
C ALA A 152 -20.28 -1.31 6.00
N ALA A 153 -21.49 -1.35 6.59
CA ALA A 153 -22.12 -0.17 7.17
C ALA A 153 -21.31 0.44 8.33
N ASP A 154 -20.79 -0.41 9.22
CA ASP A 154 -19.95 0.02 10.34
C ASP A 154 -18.62 0.65 9.88
N GLU A 155 -17.94 0.04 8.90
CA GLU A 155 -16.70 0.60 8.36
C GLU A 155 -16.97 1.90 7.58
N LEU A 156 -18.09 2.00 6.85
CA LEU A 156 -18.51 3.25 6.21
C LEU A 156 -18.72 4.37 7.24
N ALA A 157 -19.42 4.10 8.34
CA ALA A 157 -19.65 5.08 9.40
C ALA A 157 -18.33 5.56 10.04
N VAL A 158 -17.33 4.68 10.16
CA VAL A 158 -15.99 5.03 10.66
C VAL A 158 -15.18 5.82 9.63
N LEU A 159 -15.34 5.52 8.34
CA LEU A 159 -14.57 6.14 7.25
C LEU A 159 -15.09 7.53 6.88
N GLN A 160 -16.40 7.77 6.88
CA GLN A 160 -16.98 9.06 6.49
C GLN A 160 -16.34 10.29 7.16
N PRO A 161 -16.18 10.36 8.50
CA PRO A 161 -15.50 11.50 9.13
C PRO A 161 -14.02 11.60 8.74
N LYS A 162 -13.34 10.48 8.51
CA LYS A 162 -11.93 10.46 8.07
C LYS A 162 -11.77 10.95 6.64
N VAL A 163 -12.69 10.57 5.75
CA VAL A 163 -12.75 11.07 4.36
C VAL A 163 -12.92 12.57 4.37
N LYS A 164 -13.88 13.09 5.14
CA LYS A 164 -14.09 14.55 5.29
C LYS A 164 -12.83 15.26 5.79
N ALA A 165 -12.19 14.73 6.83
CA ALA A 165 -10.94 15.29 7.35
C ALA A 165 -9.82 15.27 6.29
N ALA A 166 -9.69 14.16 5.56
CA ALA A 166 -8.68 14.00 4.52
C ALA A 166 -8.89 14.96 3.34
N THR A 167 -10.13 15.19 2.91
CA THR A 167 -10.48 16.16 1.85
C THR A 167 -10.23 17.62 2.24
N THR A 168 -10.01 17.91 3.53
CA THR A 168 -9.68 19.26 4.02
C THR A 168 -8.23 19.40 4.45
N ALA A 169 -7.45 18.32 4.41
CA ALA A 169 -6.08 18.32 4.89
C ALA A 169 -5.15 19.03 3.91
N ASN A 170 -4.15 19.75 4.43
CA ASN A 170 -3.15 20.44 3.60
C ASN A 170 -1.99 19.53 3.14
N ASN A 171 -2.11 18.21 3.30
CA ASN A 171 -1.10 17.24 2.90
C ASN A 171 -1.75 15.89 2.56
N LEU A 172 -1.03 15.04 1.81
CA LEU A 172 -1.54 13.78 1.28
C LEU A 172 -1.64 12.64 2.32
N LYS A 173 -0.99 12.78 3.49
CA LYS A 173 -0.90 11.67 4.46
C LYS A 173 -2.29 11.17 4.93
N PRO A 174 -3.24 12.04 5.33
CA PRO A 174 -4.60 11.61 5.65
C PRO A 174 -5.32 10.88 4.51
N VAL A 175 -5.07 11.25 3.26
CA VAL A 175 -5.69 10.56 2.11
C VAL A 175 -5.16 9.13 2.00
N VAL A 176 -3.84 8.93 2.11
CA VAL A 176 -3.21 7.60 2.07
C VAL A 176 -3.71 6.71 3.23
N ASP A 177 -3.83 7.27 4.44
CA ASP A 177 -4.31 6.52 5.61
C ASP A 177 -5.79 6.10 5.45
N VAL A 178 -6.62 6.94 4.81
CA VAL A 178 -8.00 6.60 4.44
C VAL A 178 -8.04 5.50 3.37
N MET A 179 -7.20 5.59 2.33
CA MET A 179 -7.16 4.59 1.25
C MET A 179 -6.83 3.19 1.78
N LYS A 180 -5.88 3.06 2.70
CA LYS A 180 -5.56 1.78 3.36
C LYS A 180 -6.75 1.19 4.13
N SER A 181 -7.60 2.05 4.68
CA SER A 181 -8.79 1.63 5.43
C SER A 181 -9.98 1.36 4.50
N MET A 182 -9.95 1.83 3.25
CA MET A 182 -11.01 1.64 2.25
C MET A 182 -11.09 0.20 1.75
N ASP A 183 -9.96 -0.52 1.75
CA ASP A 183 -9.91 -1.92 1.31
C ASP A 183 -10.80 -2.82 2.18
N ASP A 184 -10.87 -2.58 3.49
CA ASP A 184 -11.74 -3.31 4.41
C ASP A 184 -13.23 -3.10 4.06
N LEU A 185 -13.62 -1.85 3.77
CA LEU A 185 -14.98 -1.53 3.32
C LEU A 185 -15.29 -2.20 1.97
N ARG A 186 -14.42 -2.03 0.97
CA ARG A 186 -14.56 -2.60 -0.37
C ARG A 186 -14.73 -4.12 -0.33
N ASN A 187 -13.89 -4.79 0.45
CA ASN A 187 -13.97 -6.24 0.61
C ASN A 187 -15.32 -6.64 1.23
N ALA A 188 -15.77 -5.94 2.28
CA ALA A 188 -17.06 -6.23 2.93
C ALA A 188 -18.26 -6.00 2.01
N GLU A 189 -18.23 -4.97 1.16
CA GLU A 189 -19.26 -4.73 0.14
C GLU A 189 -19.26 -5.82 -0.94
N LEU A 190 -18.08 -6.19 -1.45
CA LEU A 190 -17.95 -7.27 -2.44
C LEU A 190 -18.44 -8.61 -1.88
N ALA A 191 -18.13 -8.91 -0.62
CA ALA A 191 -18.57 -10.14 0.05
C ALA A 191 -20.08 -10.17 0.33
N SER A 192 -20.71 -9.02 0.57
CA SER A 192 -22.14 -8.91 0.89
C SER A 192 -23.04 -8.74 -0.35
N ALA A 193 -22.75 -7.72 -1.16
CA ALA A 193 -23.58 -7.29 -2.29
C ALA A 193 -22.99 -7.64 -3.65
N GLY A 194 -21.70 -7.99 -3.72
CA GLY A 194 -21.01 -8.28 -4.98
C GLY A 194 -20.64 -7.04 -5.79
N ASN A 195 -20.77 -5.84 -5.22
CA ASN A 195 -20.38 -4.55 -5.80
C ASN A 195 -19.68 -3.67 -4.75
N THR A 196 -19.18 -2.50 -5.14
CA THR A 196 -18.41 -1.54 -4.32
C THR A 196 -19.05 -0.15 -4.27
N SER A 197 -20.38 -0.07 -4.38
CA SER A 197 -21.09 1.20 -4.59
C SER A 197 -20.85 2.25 -3.49
N MET A 198 -20.79 1.86 -2.21
CA MET A 198 -20.58 2.79 -1.11
C MET A 198 -19.13 3.30 -1.08
N SER A 199 -18.14 2.41 -1.19
CA SER A 199 -16.74 2.81 -1.24
C SER A 199 -16.42 3.63 -2.47
N ASP A 200 -16.96 3.28 -3.64
CA ASP A 200 -16.74 4.03 -4.87
C ASP A 200 -17.32 5.46 -4.78
N SER A 201 -18.36 5.68 -3.98
CA SER A 201 -18.90 7.04 -3.73
C SER A 201 -17.95 7.95 -2.91
N LEU A 202 -17.00 7.37 -2.17
CA LEU A 202 -16.05 8.10 -1.32
C LEU A 202 -14.78 8.51 -2.07
N LEU A 203 -14.49 7.90 -3.22
CA LEU A 203 -13.23 8.09 -3.95
C LEU A 203 -13.13 9.39 -4.73
N PRO A 204 -14.15 9.86 -5.47
CA PRO A 204 -14.05 11.08 -6.28
C PRO A 204 -13.57 12.33 -5.52
N PRO A 205 -14.09 12.64 -4.31
CA PRO A 205 -13.60 13.82 -3.58
C PRO A 205 -12.14 13.64 -3.09
N LEU A 206 -11.73 12.41 -2.73
CA LEU A 206 -10.34 12.13 -2.36
C LEU A 206 -9.39 12.26 -3.56
N ALA A 207 -9.77 11.71 -4.72
CA ALA A 207 -8.97 11.79 -5.94
C ALA A 207 -8.81 13.24 -6.40
N THR A 208 -9.89 14.02 -6.36
CA THR A 208 -9.88 15.45 -6.69
C THR A 208 -8.94 16.23 -5.76
N HIS A 209 -9.07 16.03 -4.44
CA HIS A 209 -8.23 16.70 -3.45
C HIS A 209 -6.75 16.30 -3.56
N SER A 210 -6.46 15.01 -3.75
CA SER A 210 -5.09 14.53 -3.97
C SER A 210 -4.45 15.20 -5.20
N LYS A 211 -5.20 15.28 -6.30
CA LYS A 211 -4.73 15.94 -7.53
C LYS A 211 -4.43 17.41 -7.27
N GLU A 212 -5.32 18.13 -6.59
CA GLU A 212 -5.12 19.55 -6.28
C GLU A 212 -3.88 19.79 -5.43
N LEU A 213 -3.68 18.98 -4.39
CA LEU A 213 -2.47 19.04 -3.55
C LEU A 213 -1.20 18.76 -4.36
N SER A 214 -1.15 17.64 -5.09
CA SER A 214 0.03 17.27 -5.88
C SER A 214 0.33 18.31 -6.96
N ALA A 215 -0.69 18.76 -7.70
CA ALA A 215 -0.55 19.78 -8.73
C ALA A 215 -0.02 21.10 -8.17
N LYS A 216 -0.52 21.53 -7.00
CA LYS A 216 -0.02 22.73 -6.31
C LYS A 216 1.47 22.59 -5.98
N TYR A 217 1.89 21.48 -5.37
CA TYR A 217 3.29 21.25 -5.04
C TYR A 217 4.19 21.20 -6.28
N VAL A 218 3.76 20.52 -7.35
CA VAL A 218 4.49 20.47 -8.62
C VAL A 218 4.63 21.86 -9.23
N ALA A 219 3.57 22.67 -9.22
CA ALA A 219 3.61 24.05 -9.70
C ALA A 219 4.58 24.92 -8.89
N GLU A 220 4.61 24.78 -7.56
CA GLU A 220 5.57 25.48 -6.70
C GLU A 220 7.03 25.08 -7.02
N GLN A 221 7.30 23.79 -7.25
CA GLN A 221 8.65 23.35 -7.66
C GLN A 221 9.03 23.86 -9.05
N LYS A 222 8.09 23.83 -10.00
CA LYS A 222 8.27 24.38 -11.34
C LYS A 222 8.67 25.86 -11.30
N GLN A 223 7.94 26.67 -10.53
CA GLN A 223 8.27 28.09 -10.35
C GLN A 223 9.67 28.29 -9.76
N LYS A 224 10.09 27.47 -8.79
CA LYS A 224 11.44 27.54 -8.22
C LYS A 224 12.52 27.19 -9.25
N VAL A 225 12.33 26.12 -10.02
CA VAL A 225 13.25 25.71 -11.10
C VAL A 225 13.37 26.82 -12.14
N ASP A 226 12.24 27.39 -12.57
CA ASP A 226 12.18 28.46 -13.59
C ASP A 226 12.85 29.75 -13.09
N ALA A 227 12.66 30.09 -11.81
CA ALA A 227 13.35 31.22 -11.20
C ALA A 227 14.86 31.00 -11.17
N ILE A 228 15.33 29.82 -10.73
CA ILE A 228 16.76 29.49 -10.69
C ILE A 228 17.37 29.54 -12.08
N ASP A 229 16.72 28.92 -13.06
CA ASP A 229 17.14 28.91 -14.47
C ASP A 229 17.27 30.35 -15.01
N LYS A 230 16.26 31.20 -14.78
CA LYS A 230 16.29 32.60 -15.18
C LYS A 230 17.46 33.37 -14.56
N VAL A 231 17.70 33.21 -13.25
CA VAL A 231 18.78 33.94 -12.58
C VAL A 231 20.16 33.38 -12.95
N ALA A 232 20.30 32.06 -13.14
CA ALA A 232 21.54 31.43 -13.60
C ALA A 232 21.96 31.91 -15.00
N ASN A 233 20.98 32.15 -15.88
CA ASN A 233 21.19 32.67 -17.23
C ASN A 233 21.36 34.20 -17.32
N GLN A 234 21.33 34.95 -16.20
CA GLN A 234 21.60 36.39 -16.24
C GLN A 234 23.04 36.66 -16.67
N VAL A 235 23.23 37.55 -17.63
CA VAL A 235 24.56 37.97 -18.09
C VAL A 235 25.16 38.94 -17.07
N VAL A 236 26.37 38.64 -16.60
CA VAL A 236 27.13 39.44 -15.64
C VAL A 236 28.48 39.80 -16.26
N ASP A 237 28.91 41.05 -16.07
CA ASP A 237 30.26 41.49 -16.41
C ASP A 237 31.26 40.79 -15.47
N SER A 238 32.16 39.98 -16.02
CA SER A 238 33.16 39.25 -15.21
C SER A 238 34.30 40.13 -14.70
N GLY A 239 34.26 41.43 -15.01
CA GLY A 239 35.34 42.37 -14.74
C GLY A 239 36.50 42.19 -15.72
N PRO A 240 37.42 43.17 -15.76
CA PRO A 240 38.59 43.09 -16.62
C PRO A 240 39.53 41.98 -16.14
N ASP A 241 39.90 41.09 -17.06
CA ASP A 241 40.88 40.04 -16.82
C ASP A 241 42.25 40.72 -16.53
N ARG A 242 42.77 40.61 -15.30
CA ARG A 242 44.04 41.25 -14.88
C ARG A 242 45.28 40.53 -15.42
N ARG A 243 45.22 39.96 -16.63
CA ARG A 243 46.37 39.36 -17.30
C ARG A 243 47.09 40.41 -18.14
N GLY A 244 48.02 41.12 -17.50
CA GLY A 244 48.96 42.00 -18.19
C GLY A 244 50.22 42.20 -17.36
N ALA A 245 51.20 41.31 -17.56
CA ALA A 245 52.57 41.51 -17.07
C ALA A 245 53.32 42.35 -18.12
N SER A 246 53.51 43.64 -17.83
CA SER A 246 54.39 44.57 -18.57
C SER A 246 53.91 45.00 -19.97
N GLY A 247 53.40 46.24 -20.11
CA GLY A 247 53.48 46.94 -21.41
C GLY A 247 52.26 47.75 -21.91
N GLY A 248 51.04 47.52 -21.41
CA GLY A 248 49.88 48.31 -21.83
C GLY A 248 48.57 47.62 -21.43
N ARG A 249 47.75 48.29 -20.61
CA ARG A 249 46.50 47.69 -20.09
C ARG A 249 45.36 47.94 -21.08
N ALA A 250 45.15 47.02 -22.01
CA ALA A 250 43.89 46.94 -22.74
C ALA A 250 42.84 46.31 -21.81
N TYR A 251 41.81 47.08 -21.45
CA TYR A 251 40.70 46.60 -20.63
C TYR A 251 39.62 46.00 -21.54
N GLU A 252 39.73 44.72 -21.87
CA GLU A 252 38.64 44.00 -22.53
C GLU A 252 37.59 43.60 -21.49
N ARG A 253 36.35 44.07 -21.68
CA ARG A 253 35.22 43.61 -20.88
C ARG A 253 34.81 42.22 -21.35
N ARG A 254 34.66 41.30 -20.39
CA ARG A 254 34.14 39.96 -20.65
C ARG A 254 32.82 39.78 -19.95
N TYR A 255 31.92 39.07 -20.61
CA TYR A 255 30.60 38.75 -20.10
C TYR A 255 30.50 37.24 -19.92
N LYS A 256 29.80 36.83 -18.87
CA LYS A 256 29.48 35.41 -18.62
C LYS A 256 28.07 35.30 -18.06
N LYS A 257 27.49 34.11 -18.12
CA LYS A 257 26.28 33.81 -17.34
C LYS A 257 26.64 33.81 -15.85
N ARG A 258 25.73 34.26 -14.99
CA ARG A 258 25.91 34.25 -13.52
C ARG A 258 26.28 32.85 -13.03
N GLY A 259 25.65 31.84 -13.64
CA GLY A 259 25.77 30.45 -13.25
C GLY A 259 24.95 30.10 -12.03
N LEU A 260 25.08 28.85 -11.60
CA LEU A 260 24.42 28.33 -10.40
C LEU A 260 25.26 28.62 -9.16
N MET A 261 24.61 29.14 -8.13
CA MET A 261 25.19 29.20 -6.79
C MET A 261 25.04 27.83 -6.08
N SER A 262 25.76 27.62 -4.98
CA SER A 262 25.62 26.41 -4.15
C SER A 262 24.18 26.21 -3.67
N ALA A 263 23.51 27.30 -3.24
CA ALA A 263 22.11 27.28 -2.83
C ALA A 263 21.17 26.89 -3.98
N ASP A 264 21.40 27.41 -5.20
CA ASP A 264 20.61 27.07 -6.39
C ASP A 264 20.73 25.57 -6.71
N SER A 265 21.95 25.05 -6.68
CA SER A 265 22.23 23.63 -6.94
C SER A 265 21.55 22.72 -5.92
N ASN A 266 21.55 23.10 -4.64
CA ASN A 266 20.84 22.35 -3.60
C ASN A 266 19.32 22.40 -3.80
N ASN A 267 18.77 23.59 -4.11
CA ASN A 267 17.34 23.75 -4.37
C ASN A 267 16.87 22.93 -5.59
N LEU A 268 17.65 22.87 -6.67
CA LEU A 268 17.36 22.02 -7.84
C LEU A 268 17.33 20.54 -7.46
N LYS A 269 18.32 20.06 -6.69
CA LYS A 269 18.35 18.66 -6.21
C LYS A 269 17.15 18.33 -5.32
N THR A 270 16.77 19.24 -4.42
CA THR A 270 15.56 19.08 -3.59
C THR A 270 14.30 19.05 -4.46
N ALA A 271 14.18 19.94 -5.45
CA ALA A 271 13.04 19.95 -6.37
C ALA A 271 12.93 18.64 -7.16
N MET A 272 14.07 18.10 -7.64
CA MET A 272 14.12 16.79 -8.30
C MET A 272 13.63 15.66 -7.40
N ALA A 273 14.13 15.59 -6.16
CA ALA A 273 13.75 14.56 -5.21
C ALA A 273 12.24 14.61 -4.90
N VAL A 274 11.73 15.80 -4.57
CA VAL A 274 10.31 16.02 -4.26
C VAL A 274 9.41 15.68 -5.45
N CYS A 275 9.75 16.14 -6.67
CA CYS A 275 8.94 15.81 -7.85
C CYS A 275 8.97 14.32 -8.20
N THR A 276 10.09 13.63 -7.95
CA THR A 276 10.20 12.18 -8.16
C THR A 276 9.32 11.41 -7.17
N GLU A 277 9.33 11.81 -5.89
CA GLU A 277 8.47 11.24 -4.86
C GLU A 277 6.98 11.48 -5.15
N ILE A 278 6.61 12.70 -5.55
CA ILE A 278 5.23 13.03 -5.98
C ILE A 278 4.82 12.16 -7.17
N ALA A 279 5.65 12.05 -8.21
CA ALA A 279 5.33 11.25 -9.38
C ALA A 279 5.11 9.76 -9.03
N ALA A 280 5.91 9.20 -8.12
CA ALA A 280 5.72 7.84 -7.65
C ALA A 280 4.44 7.68 -6.82
N GLY A 281 4.18 8.61 -5.89
CA GLY A 281 2.98 8.61 -5.05
C GLY A 281 1.70 8.76 -5.85
N ASP A 282 1.66 9.68 -6.82
CA ASP A 282 0.50 9.92 -7.68
C ASP A 282 0.19 8.71 -8.58
N ARG A 283 1.22 8.00 -9.08
CA ARG A 283 1.01 6.74 -9.84
C ARG A 283 0.42 5.65 -8.95
N GLN A 284 0.93 5.45 -7.74
CA GLN A 284 0.39 4.47 -6.80
C GLN A 284 -1.06 4.82 -6.42
N MET A 285 -1.36 6.09 -6.18
CA MET A 285 -2.74 6.52 -5.90
C MET A 285 -3.65 6.31 -7.12
N ALA A 286 -3.17 6.61 -8.33
CA ALA A 286 -3.93 6.40 -9.55
C ALA A 286 -4.30 4.92 -9.78
N GLU A 287 -3.40 3.99 -9.46
CA GLU A 287 -3.69 2.55 -9.52
C GLU A 287 -4.83 2.15 -8.58
N VAL A 288 -4.87 2.70 -7.37
CA VAL A 288 -5.92 2.40 -6.37
C VAL A 288 -7.26 3.05 -6.74
N PHE A 289 -7.24 4.26 -7.29
CA PHE A 289 -8.44 4.95 -7.77
C PHE A 289 -9.01 4.34 -9.07
N GLY A 290 -8.20 3.58 -9.81
CA GLY A 290 -8.58 2.99 -11.10
C GLY A 290 -8.41 3.96 -12.27
N ALA A 291 -8.63 3.46 -13.49
CA ALA A 291 -8.26 4.18 -14.71
C ALA A 291 -8.96 5.54 -14.89
N GLU A 292 -10.24 5.65 -14.49
CA GLU A 292 -11.02 6.88 -14.67
C GLU A 292 -10.63 7.97 -13.66
N LEU A 293 -10.73 7.67 -12.36
CA LEU A 293 -10.42 8.61 -11.29
C LEU A 293 -8.92 8.85 -11.12
N GLY A 294 -8.08 7.90 -11.53
CA GLY A 294 -6.63 7.97 -11.43
C GLY A 294 -5.96 8.77 -12.55
N LYS A 295 -6.62 8.98 -13.70
CA LYS A 295 -6.01 9.67 -14.85
C LYS A 295 -5.49 11.07 -14.51
N PRO A 296 -6.23 11.95 -13.81
CA PRO A 296 -5.72 13.28 -13.45
C PRO A 296 -4.46 13.25 -12.59
N LEU A 297 -4.29 12.22 -11.75
CA LEU A 297 -3.07 12.03 -10.96
C LEU A 297 -1.90 11.54 -11.84
N GLN A 298 -2.17 10.70 -12.84
CA GLN A 298 -1.15 10.32 -13.83
C GLN A 298 -0.64 11.51 -14.63
N ASP A 299 -1.53 12.46 -14.97
CA ASP A 299 -1.16 13.71 -15.63
C ASP A 299 -0.23 14.54 -14.74
N VAL A 300 -0.55 14.69 -13.44
CA VAL A 300 0.32 15.38 -12.47
C VAL A 300 1.65 14.66 -12.29
N ALA A 301 1.67 13.33 -12.23
CA ALA A 301 2.90 12.55 -12.16
C ALA A 301 3.80 12.76 -13.39
N THR A 302 3.19 12.94 -14.56
CA THR A 302 3.90 13.26 -15.81
C THR A 302 4.50 14.66 -15.74
N GLU A 303 3.74 15.66 -15.28
CA GLU A 303 4.26 17.02 -15.09
C GLU A 303 5.39 17.06 -14.05
N ALA A 304 5.24 16.36 -12.93
CA ALA A 304 6.28 16.24 -11.90
C ALA A 304 7.57 15.64 -12.48
N THR A 305 7.47 14.60 -13.30
CA THR A 305 8.62 13.99 -13.98
C THR A 305 9.29 15.00 -14.93
N ALA A 306 8.51 15.78 -15.67
CA ALA A 306 9.04 16.82 -16.56
C ALA A 306 9.75 17.95 -15.80
N VAL A 307 9.22 18.37 -14.64
CA VAL A 307 9.87 19.37 -13.77
C VAL A 307 11.19 18.84 -13.22
N ALA A 308 11.24 17.58 -12.80
CA ALA A 308 12.48 16.94 -12.33
C ALA A 308 13.55 16.88 -13.43
N GLN A 309 13.16 16.49 -14.65
CA GLN A 309 14.05 16.47 -15.82
C GLN A 309 14.57 17.86 -16.18
N ARG A 310 13.71 18.89 -16.10
CA ARG A 310 14.12 20.28 -16.32
C ARG A 310 15.12 20.74 -15.25
N ALA A 311 14.87 20.44 -13.99
CA ALA A 311 15.80 20.78 -12.90
C ALA A 311 17.17 20.12 -13.11
N GLU A 312 17.20 18.86 -13.55
CA GLU A 312 18.43 18.16 -13.92
C GLU A 312 19.15 18.82 -15.10
N ALA A 313 18.42 19.23 -16.14
CA ALA A 313 18.99 19.93 -17.28
C ALA A 313 19.63 21.27 -16.89
N VAL A 314 18.95 22.06 -16.04
CA VAL A 314 19.49 23.32 -15.51
C VAL A 314 20.78 23.06 -14.71
N LEU A 315 20.81 21.99 -13.91
CA LEU A 315 21.97 21.60 -13.10
C LEU A 315 23.18 21.17 -13.96
N LYS A 316 22.94 20.49 -15.09
CA LYS A 316 23.98 20.01 -16.00
C LYS A 316 24.44 21.05 -17.04
N THR A 317 23.76 22.19 -17.14
CA THR A 317 24.11 23.24 -18.10
C THR A 317 25.47 23.84 -17.75
N ASP A 318 26.33 24.03 -18.76
CA ASP A 318 27.63 24.68 -18.59
C ASP A 318 27.47 26.21 -18.60
N TYR A 319 27.74 26.85 -17.46
CA TYR A 319 27.70 28.31 -17.30
C TYR A 319 29.10 28.95 -17.30
N SER A 320 30.16 28.19 -17.60
CA SER A 320 31.55 28.68 -17.57
C SER A 320 31.97 29.46 -18.82
N ILE A 321 31.16 29.42 -19.88
CA ILE A 321 31.43 30.11 -21.15
C ILE A 321 31.51 31.63 -20.93
N THR A 322 32.59 32.23 -21.44
CA THR A 322 32.81 33.69 -21.43
C THR A 322 32.90 34.21 -22.86
N VAL A 323 32.35 35.39 -23.12
CA VAL A 323 32.39 36.04 -24.45
C VAL A 323 32.72 37.53 -24.33
N ASN A 324 33.17 38.13 -25.43
CA ASN A 324 33.48 39.56 -25.52
C ASN A 324 32.25 40.43 -25.85
N ASP A 325 31.20 39.85 -26.48
CA ASP A 325 29.93 40.53 -26.78
C ASP A 325 28.79 39.87 -25.99
N PRO A 326 28.05 40.60 -25.13
CA PRO A 326 26.94 40.04 -24.34
C PRO A 326 25.84 39.41 -25.21
N LYS A 327 25.70 39.79 -26.48
CA LYS A 327 24.74 39.18 -27.41
C LYS A 327 25.07 37.72 -27.74
N GLY A 328 26.33 37.31 -27.59
CA GLY A 328 26.79 35.94 -27.84
C GLY A 328 26.41 34.93 -26.74
N LEU A 329 25.74 35.35 -25.66
CA LEU A 329 25.34 34.50 -24.53
C LEU A 329 23.83 34.14 -24.51
N LYS A 330 23.08 34.55 -25.52
CA LYS A 330 21.65 34.25 -25.64
C LYS A 330 21.39 32.79 -25.96
#